data_AF-A0A1T3NRP1-F1
#
_entry.id   AF-A0A1T3NRP1-F1
#
_cell.length_a   1.000
_cell.length_b   1.000
_cell.length_c   1.000
_cell.angle_alpha   90.00
_cell.angle_beta   90.00
_cell.angle_gamma   90.00
#
_symmetry.space_group_name_H-M   'P 1'
#
loop_
_entity.id
_entity.type
_entity.pdbx_description
1 polymer ?
#
loop_
_entity_poly.entity_id
_entity_poly.type
_entity_poly.pdbx_seq_one_letter_code
_entity_poly.pdbx_strand_id
1 'polypeptide(L)'
;MWTISRGAGVTVAVIDTGVDGGHPDLRGRVLPGIDVVTGFRTGRVDTGQSDVDGHVTSVSSVIAGTGAGHGSTPGVIGIAPDARILPIKAHDRDNPFGSHAIEPTAIRAAADSEAKINNISLSGTPWRQEEEAVRYALGKGRLIVASRGNEVLANTAVGYSAAYPGVLAVAGVKSTKDGTTRAELWDRATRGPQVSLAAPVEAIPVACLPTQHASRCCVTNGTSFSSPIVAGTAALVWSKHPDWTDNQAIRRLVDTAVQLPDSTTPNDFVGYGVVRPRQALQSTADPGPPT
;
A
#
# COMPACT_ATOMS: atom_id res chain seq x y z
N MET A 1 0.90 0.75 20.17
CA MET A 1 0.95 0.16 18.82
C MET A 1 2.32 -0.44 18.60
N TRP A 2 3.37 0.36 18.43
CA TRP A 2 4.75 -0.13 18.26
C TRP A 2 5.38 -0.83 19.46
N THR A 3 4.79 -0.72 20.65
CA THR A 3 5.14 -1.57 21.80
C THR A 3 4.64 -3.01 21.66
N ILE A 4 3.70 -3.28 20.73
CA ILE A 4 3.12 -4.61 20.48
C ILE A 4 3.78 -5.25 19.26
N SER A 5 3.85 -4.52 18.14
CA SER A 5 4.46 -4.97 16.90
C SER A 5 4.94 -3.77 16.10
N ARG A 6 6.06 -3.93 15.40
CA ARG A 6 6.63 -2.94 14.49
C ARG A 6 6.70 -3.47 13.05
N GLY A 7 6.24 -4.69 12.78
CA GLY A 7 6.25 -5.27 11.43
C GLY A 7 7.47 -6.15 11.11
N ALA A 8 8.31 -6.44 12.11
CA ALA A 8 9.49 -7.29 11.93
C ALA A 8 9.12 -8.68 11.36
N GLY A 9 9.94 -9.18 10.42
CA GLY A 9 9.72 -10.47 9.77
C GLY A 9 8.68 -10.47 8.66
N VAL A 10 8.11 -9.31 8.31
CA VAL A 10 7.18 -9.18 7.18
C VAL A 10 7.82 -8.37 6.06
N THR A 11 7.79 -8.93 4.86
CA THR A 11 8.19 -8.25 3.62
C THR A 11 6.95 -7.78 2.86
N VAL A 12 6.93 -6.51 2.46
CA VAL A 12 5.92 -5.89 1.61
C VAL A 12 6.54 -5.61 0.25
N ALA A 13 6.02 -6.23 -0.80
CA ALA A 13 6.36 -5.89 -2.17
C ALA A 13 5.63 -4.60 -2.56
N VAL A 14 6.36 -3.63 -3.11
CA VAL A 14 5.79 -2.38 -3.63
C VAL A 14 6.01 -2.36 -5.13
N ILE A 15 4.93 -2.50 -5.89
CA ILE A 15 4.93 -2.63 -7.35
C ILE A 15 4.66 -1.25 -7.97
N ASP A 16 5.69 -0.61 -8.54
CA ASP A 16 5.62 0.76 -9.08
C ASP A 16 6.89 1.11 -9.91
N THR A 17 7.46 2.31 -9.75
CA THR A 17 8.57 2.90 -10.52
C THR A 17 9.98 2.71 -9.93
N GLY A 18 10.14 2.00 -8.81
CA GLY A 18 11.42 1.77 -8.10
C GLY A 18 11.63 2.68 -6.88
N VAL A 19 12.50 2.30 -5.92
CA VAL A 19 12.61 2.94 -4.57
C VAL A 19 14.04 3.43 -4.29
N ASP A 20 14.23 4.64 -3.77
CA ASP A 20 15.55 5.07 -3.26
C ASP A 20 15.83 4.42 -1.89
N GLY A 21 16.47 3.24 -1.92
CA GLY A 21 16.92 2.54 -0.72
C GLY A 21 18.04 3.27 0.05
N GLY A 22 18.68 4.26 -0.57
CA GLY A 22 19.68 5.13 0.04
C GLY A 22 19.09 6.25 0.88
N HIS A 23 17.78 6.52 0.75
CA HIS A 23 17.09 7.55 1.50
C HIS A 23 17.25 7.31 3.02
N PRO A 24 17.57 8.33 3.83
CA PRO A 24 17.78 8.16 5.27
C PRO A 24 16.63 7.43 5.98
N ASP A 25 15.38 7.80 5.68
CA ASP A 25 14.20 7.13 6.24
C ASP A 25 13.98 5.70 5.77
N LEU A 26 14.66 5.21 4.73
CA LEU A 26 14.49 3.86 4.20
C LEU A 26 15.75 3.00 4.33
N ARG A 27 16.86 3.57 4.82
CA ARG A 27 18.14 2.86 4.93
C ARG A 27 17.98 1.60 5.78
N GLY A 28 18.40 0.48 5.20
CA GLY A 28 18.31 -0.83 5.84
C GLY A 28 16.91 -1.42 5.90
N ARG A 29 15.91 -0.84 5.20
CA ARG A 29 14.55 -1.36 5.06
C ARG A 29 14.25 -1.92 3.67
N VAL A 30 14.94 -1.43 2.66
CA VAL A 30 14.76 -1.85 1.26
C VAL A 30 15.66 -3.04 0.96
N LEU A 31 15.06 -4.11 0.47
CA LEU A 31 15.75 -5.32 0.00
C LEU A 31 16.20 -5.14 -1.47
N PRO A 32 17.15 -5.94 -1.95
CA PRO A 32 17.36 -6.09 -3.38
C PRO A 32 16.05 -6.56 -4.04
N GLY A 33 15.49 -5.72 -4.90
CA GLY A 33 14.22 -5.97 -5.56
C GLY A 33 14.34 -6.59 -6.94
N ILE A 34 13.28 -6.43 -7.72
CA ILE A 34 13.14 -6.99 -9.07
C ILE A 34 12.79 -5.86 -10.02
N ASP A 35 13.59 -5.66 -11.07
CA ASP A 35 13.23 -4.78 -12.18
C ASP A 35 12.70 -5.58 -13.38
N VAL A 36 11.38 -5.55 -13.55
CA VAL A 36 10.70 -6.19 -14.68
C VAL A 36 10.82 -5.35 -15.95
N VAL A 37 10.94 -4.02 -15.85
CA VAL A 37 10.99 -3.10 -16.99
C VAL A 37 12.32 -3.21 -17.73
N THR A 38 13.43 -3.02 -17.03
CA THR A 38 14.77 -3.09 -17.62
C THR A 38 15.11 -4.52 -18.03
N GLY A 39 14.68 -5.51 -17.23
CA GLY A 39 14.79 -6.93 -17.57
C GLY A 39 14.09 -7.25 -18.88
N PHE A 40 12.85 -6.76 -19.08
CA PHE A 40 12.10 -6.95 -20.33
C PHE A 40 12.73 -6.21 -21.51
N ARG A 41 13.26 -5.00 -21.32
CA ARG A 41 13.83 -4.18 -22.41
C ARG A 41 15.26 -4.57 -22.80
N THR A 42 16.06 -5.04 -21.86
CA THR A 42 17.52 -5.16 -22.04
C THR A 42 18.12 -6.50 -21.61
N GLY A 43 17.34 -7.36 -20.92
CA GLY A 43 17.83 -8.61 -20.34
C GLY A 43 18.75 -8.45 -19.12
N ARG A 44 18.88 -7.23 -18.58
CA ARG A 44 19.71 -6.94 -17.39
C ARG A 44 18.89 -7.09 -16.10
N VAL A 45 19.56 -7.57 -15.05
CA VAL A 45 19.00 -7.62 -13.69
C VAL A 45 19.34 -6.30 -12.98
N ASP A 46 18.31 -5.58 -12.55
CA ASP A 46 18.41 -4.43 -11.65
C ASP A 46 17.58 -4.74 -10.38
N THR A 47 17.98 -4.16 -9.26
CA THR A 47 17.34 -4.33 -7.95
C THR A 47 16.13 -3.43 -7.75
N GLY A 48 15.75 -2.59 -8.73
CA GLY A 48 14.62 -1.68 -8.61
C GLY A 48 14.84 -0.56 -7.58
N GLN A 49 16.09 -0.35 -7.15
CA GLN A 49 16.47 0.65 -6.14
C GLN A 49 16.83 2.03 -6.73
N SER A 50 16.54 2.24 -8.01
CA SER A 50 16.63 3.54 -8.66
C SER A 50 15.24 4.11 -8.83
N ASP A 51 14.87 5.02 -7.93
CA ASP A 51 13.64 5.80 -8.05
C ASP A 51 13.90 7.06 -8.89
N VAL A 52 13.20 7.16 -10.01
CA VAL A 52 13.32 8.29 -10.95
C VAL A 52 12.18 9.30 -10.82
N ASP A 53 11.15 8.95 -10.04
CA ASP A 53 9.92 9.73 -9.89
C ASP A 53 9.74 10.25 -8.45
N GLY A 54 10.05 9.41 -7.45
CA GLY A 54 9.95 9.70 -6.03
C GLY A 54 8.67 9.16 -5.39
N HIS A 55 7.70 8.74 -6.19
CA HIS A 55 6.44 8.19 -5.69
C HIS A 55 6.65 6.95 -4.82
N VAL A 56 7.47 5.99 -5.25
CA VAL A 56 7.63 4.73 -4.49
C VAL A 56 8.47 4.92 -3.25
N THR A 57 9.46 5.81 -3.28
CA THR A 57 10.16 6.25 -2.06
C THR A 57 9.17 6.80 -1.04
N SER A 58 8.22 7.62 -1.50
CA SER A 58 7.15 8.18 -0.67
C SER A 58 6.24 7.08 -0.12
N VAL A 59 5.68 6.21 -0.97
CA VAL A 59 4.83 5.07 -0.59
C VAL A 59 5.53 4.14 0.39
N SER A 60 6.79 3.79 0.12
CA SER A 60 7.59 2.91 0.97
C SER A 60 7.85 3.51 2.35
N SER A 61 8.00 4.83 2.44
CA SER A 61 8.17 5.51 3.73
C SER A 61 6.93 5.47 4.61
N VAL A 62 5.73 5.51 4.01
CA VAL A 62 4.47 5.33 4.74
C VAL A 62 4.37 3.92 5.33
N ILE A 63 4.92 2.91 4.65
CA ILE A 63 4.95 1.53 5.15
C ILE A 63 6.04 1.36 6.21
N ALA A 64 7.30 1.63 5.87
CA ALA A 64 8.46 1.18 6.64
C ALA A 64 9.50 2.29 6.93
N GLY A 65 9.11 3.56 6.86
CA GLY A 65 9.98 4.68 7.22
C GLY A 65 10.55 4.52 8.64
N THR A 66 11.85 4.77 8.80
CA THR A 66 12.57 4.62 10.07
C THR A 66 12.46 5.84 10.97
N GLY A 67 12.10 7.01 10.42
CA GLY A 67 12.09 8.29 11.10
C GLY A 67 13.47 8.92 11.31
N ALA A 68 14.51 8.42 10.63
CA ALA A 68 15.88 8.91 10.76
C ALA A 68 16.06 10.37 10.34
N GLY A 69 15.33 10.83 9.33
CA GLY A 69 15.35 12.21 8.83
C GLY A 69 16.63 12.60 8.09
N HIS A 70 16.72 13.87 7.72
CA HIS A 70 17.86 14.43 6.99
C HIS A 70 18.27 15.79 7.57
N GLY A 71 19.53 15.91 7.98
CA GLY A 71 20.03 17.13 8.63
C GLY A 71 19.27 17.43 9.92
N SER A 72 18.68 18.62 10.01
CA SER A 72 17.82 19.03 11.14
C SER A 72 16.33 18.73 10.92
N THR A 73 15.94 18.13 9.79
CA THR A 73 14.55 17.80 9.50
C THR A 73 14.20 16.42 10.06
N PRO A 74 13.14 16.31 10.91
CA PRO A 74 12.66 15.02 11.38
C PRO A 74 12.23 14.10 10.24
N GLY A 75 12.48 12.80 10.39
CA GLY A 75 12.12 11.80 9.40
C GLY A 75 10.68 11.33 9.49
N VAL A 76 10.25 10.60 8.47
CA VAL A 76 8.97 9.93 8.42
C VAL A 76 9.08 8.52 9.01
N ILE A 77 8.28 8.25 10.03
CA ILE A 77 8.12 6.90 10.59
C ILE A 77 6.90 6.22 9.96
N GLY A 78 7.14 5.08 9.30
CA GLY A 78 6.09 4.31 8.65
C GLY A 78 5.21 3.57 9.65
N ILE A 79 4.08 3.04 9.18
CA ILE A 79 3.13 2.27 10.01
C ILE A 79 3.79 1.00 10.58
N ALA A 80 4.58 0.30 9.77
CA ALA A 80 5.34 -0.91 10.11
C ALA A 80 6.85 -0.63 9.94
N PRO A 81 7.46 0.18 10.81
CA PRO A 81 8.81 0.68 10.63
C PRO A 81 9.86 -0.44 10.67
N ASP A 82 9.52 -1.63 11.19
CA ASP A 82 10.41 -2.79 11.20
C ASP A 82 10.20 -3.80 10.05
N ALA A 83 9.21 -3.56 9.17
CA ALA A 83 9.01 -4.35 7.96
C ALA A 83 10.15 -4.16 6.94
N ARG A 84 10.18 -5.05 5.95
CA ARG A 84 11.06 -4.94 4.78
C ARG A 84 10.26 -4.54 3.55
N ILE A 85 10.86 -3.72 2.70
CA ILE A 85 10.32 -3.33 1.41
C ILE A 85 11.04 -4.12 0.32
N LEU A 86 10.28 -4.85 -0.49
CA LEU A 86 10.78 -5.47 -1.71
C LEU A 86 10.32 -4.61 -2.90
N PRO A 87 11.19 -3.79 -3.51
CA PRO A 87 10.79 -2.99 -4.66
C PRO A 87 10.60 -3.89 -5.88
N ILE A 88 9.47 -3.76 -6.55
CA ILE A 88 9.20 -4.42 -7.84
C ILE A 88 8.96 -3.32 -8.86
N LYS A 89 9.97 -3.03 -9.68
CA LYS A 89 9.87 -1.99 -10.70
C LYS A 89 9.12 -2.55 -11.91
N ALA A 90 7.93 -2.01 -12.13
CA ALA A 90 7.00 -2.33 -13.22
C ALA A 90 6.75 -1.13 -14.17
N HIS A 91 7.26 0.04 -13.80
CA HIS A 91 7.09 1.28 -14.56
C HIS A 91 8.43 2.04 -14.67
N ASP A 92 8.58 2.85 -15.73
CA ASP A 92 9.69 3.79 -15.88
C ASP A 92 9.17 5.20 -16.20
N ARG A 93 10.08 6.19 -16.23
CA ARG A 93 9.70 7.60 -16.46
C ARG A 93 9.01 7.81 -17.81
N ASP A 94 9.39 7.04 -18.82
CA ASP A 94 8.90 7.20 -20.19
C ASP A 94 7.62 6.37 -20.42
N ASN A 95 7.34 5.40 -19.54
CA ASN A 95 6.11 4.64 -19.48
C ASN A 95 5.61 4.46 -18.03
N PRO A 96 5.06 5.53 -17.42
CA PRO A 96 4.66 5.52 -16.00
C PRO A 96 3.46 4.60 -15.73
N PHE A 97 2.71 4.20 -16.77
CA PHE A 97 1.57 3.29 -16.67
C PHE A 97 1.90 1.86 -17.12
N GLY A 98 3.16 1.60 -17.52
CA GLY A 98 3.63 0.27 -17.87
C GLY A 98 3.01 -0.24 -19.17
N SER A 99 3.41 -1.43 -19.61
CA SER A 99 2.70 -2.12 -20.70
C SER A 99 1.77 -3.16 -20.10
N HIS A 100 0.71 -3.53 -20.84
CA HIS A 100 -0.21 -4.61 -20.45
C HIS A 100 0.46 -5.99 -20.21
N ALA A 101 1.77 -6.12 -20.49
CA ALA A 101 2.57 -7.30 -20.20
C ALA A 101 3.42 -7.18 -18.91
N ILE A 102 3.76 -5.96 -18.47
CA ILE A 102 4.71 -5.76 -17.37
C ILE A 102 4.03 -5.91 -16.00
N GLU A 103 2.88 -5.28 -15.78
CA GLU A 103 2.19 -5.33 -14.48
C GLU A 103 1.77 -6.76 -14.07
N PRO A 104 1.18 -7.60 -14.95
CA PRO A 104 0.92 -9.01 -14.63
C PRO A 104 2.19 -9.78 -14.24
N THR A 105 3.32 -9.49 -14.91
CA THR A 105 4.60 -10.12 -14.62
C THR A 105 5.15 -9.67 -13.27
N ALA A 106 5.00 -8.39 -12.92
CA ALA A 106 5.39 -7.85 -11.63
C ALA A 106 4.57 -8.42 -10.48
N ILE A 107 3.25 -8.56 -10.64
CA ILE A 107 2.37 -9.19 -9.64
C ILE A 107 2.79 -10.64 -9.39
N ARG A 108 3.11 -11.40 -10.46
CA ARG A 108 3.62 -12.78 -10.34
C ARG A 108 4.98 -12.84 -9.66
N ALA A 109 5.92 -11.97 -10.04
CA ALA A 109 7.24 -11.89 -9.43
C ALA A 109 7.16 -11.57 -7.92
N ALA A 110 6.28 -10.64 -7.53
CA ALA A 110 5.99 -10.36 -6.13
C ALA A 110 5.43 -11.60 -5.41
N ALA A 111 4.49 -12.32 -6.03
CA ALA A 111 3.91 -13.52 -5.44
C ALA A 111 4.89 -14.71 -5.29
N ASP A 112 5.87 -14.79 -6.18
CA ASP A 112 6.94 -15.79 -6.17
C ASP A 112 8.06 -15.45 -5.18
N SER A 113 8.10 -14.22 -4.67
CA SER A 113 9.05 -13.77 -3.65
C SER A 113 8.64 -14.18 -2.23
N GLU A 114 9.42 -13.75 -1.24
CA GLU A 114 9.08 -13.89 0.18
C GLU A 114 8.03 -12.89 0.68
N ALA A 115 7.65 -11.90 -0.14
CA ALA A 115 6.68 -10.88 0.24
C ALA A 115 5.32 -11.51 0.60
N LYS A 116 4.76 -11.11 1.74
CA LYS A 116 3.42 -11.54 2.17
C LYS A 116 2.33 -10.62 1.64
N ILE A 117 2.70 -9.38 1.32
CA ILE A 117 1.79 -8.30 0.96
C ILE A 117 2.31 -7.63 -0.31
N ASN A 118 1.44 -7.47 -1.31
CA ASN A 118 1.70 -6.73 -2.54
C ASN A 118 0.92 -5.41 -2.48
N ASN A 119 1.62 -4.29 -2.36
CA ASN A 119 1.02 -2.96 -2.41
C ASN A 119 1.12 -2.41 -3.84
N ILE A 120 -0.04 -2.11 -4.44
CA ILE A 120 -0.18 -1.56 -5.79
C ILE A 120 -0.85 -0.19 -5.70
N SER A 121 -0.09 0.87 -5.89
CA SER A 121 -0.58 2.25 -5.75
C SER A 121 -0.91 2.88 -7.10
N LEU A 122 -1.43 2.05 -8.02
CA LEU A 122 -1.74 2.38 -9.41
C LEU A 122 -3.18 1.99 -9.76
N SER A 123 -3.67 2.58 -10.85
CA SER A 123 -5.02 2.37 -11.34
C SER A 123 -5.04 2.40 -12.87
N GLY A 124 -5.78 1.48 -13.47
CA GLY A 124 -5.90 1.25 -14.91
C GLY A 124 -7.24 0.60 -15.27
N THR A 125 -7.30 0.03 -16.47
CA THR A 125 -8.49 -0.62 -17.05
C THR A 125 -8.43 -2.15 -16.90
N PRO A 126 -9.57 -2.86 -16.89
CA PRO A 126 -9.56 -4.31 -16.70
C PRO A 126 -8.80 -5.03 -17.83
N TRP A 127 -8.00 -6.02 -17.45
CA TRP A 127 -7.22 -6.82 -18.38
C TRP A 127 -7.08 -8.27 -17.91
N ARG A 128 -7.34 -9.23 -18.80
CA ARG A 128 -7.42 -10.66 -18.46
C ARG A 128 -6.14 -11.19 -17.81
N GLN A 129 -4.97 -10.80 -18.33
CA GLN A 129 -3.68 -11.29 -17.84
C GLN A 129 -3.36 -10.75 -16.44
N GLU A 130 -3.80 -9.53 -16.14
CA GLU A 130 -3.65 -8.92 -14.82
C GLU A 130 -4.56 -9.62 -13.80
N GLU A 131 -5.82 -9.89 -14.16
CA GLU A 131 -6.74 -10.68 -13.34
C GLU A 131 -6.17 -12.08 -13.04
N GLU A 132 -5.58 -12.75 -14.03
CA GLU A 132 -4.92 -14.04 -13.84
C GLU A 132 -3.70 -13.97 -12.92
N ALA A 133 -2.94 -12.87 -12.97
CA ALA A 133 -1.82 -12.63 -12.07
C ALA A 133 -2.29 -12.35 -10.64
N VAL A 134 -3.36 -11.58 -10.47
CA VAL A 134 -4.03 -11.35 -9.18
C VAL A 134 -4.52 -12.66 -8.59
N ARG A 135 -5.28 -13.46 -9.35
CA ARG A 135 -5.72 -14.79 -8.90
C ARG A 135 -4.56 -15.70 -8.53
N TYR A 136 -3.46 -15.65 -9.27
CA TYR A 136 -2.26 -16.43 -8.97
C TYR A 136 -1.62 -16.00 -7.63
N ALA A 137 -1.49 -14.70 -7.40
CA ALA A 137 -0.96 -14.16 -6.15
C ALA A 137 -1.86 -14.51 -4.95
N LEU A 138 -3.18 -14.36 -5.09
CA LEU A 138 -4.16 -14.76 -4.06
C LEU A 138 -4.10 -16.28 -3.81
N GLY A 139 -3.99 -17.10 -4.86
CA GLY A 139 -3.84 -18.55 -4.74
C GLY A 139 -2.54 -18.99 -4.02
N LYS A 140 -1.55 -18.09 -3.91
CA LYS A 140 -0.33 -18.29 -3.11
C LYS A 140 -0.44 -17.73 -1.68
N GLY A 141 -1.62 -17.29 -1.26
CA GLY A 141 -1.85 -16.69 0.06
C GLY A 141 -1.19 -15.31 0.22
N ARG A 142 -1.06 -14.56 -0.88
CA ARG A 142 -0.52 -13.20 -0.85
C ARG A 142 -1.66 -12.20 -0.74
N LEU A 143 -1.57 -11.33 0.25
CA LEU A 143 -2.48 -10.20 0.37
C LEU A 143 -2.14 -9.17 -0.71
N ILE A 144 -3.11 -8.77 -1.52
CA ILE A 144 -2.96 -7.63 -2.44
C ILE A 144 -3.73 -6.44 -1.88
N VAL A 145 -3.04 -5.32 -1.68
CA VAL A 145 -3.61 -4.05 -1.24
C VAL A 145 -3.43 -3.04 -2.36
N ALA A 146 -4.53 -2.49 -2.86
CA ALA A 146 -4.48 -1.58 -3.99
C ALA A 146 -5.20 -0.26 -3.73
N SER A 147 -4.63 0.85 -4.19
CA SER A 147 -5.31 2.14 -4.17
C SER A 147 -6.46 2.13 -5.17
N ARG A 148 -7.61 2.68 -4.79
CA ARG A 148 -8.81 2.66 -5.65
C ARG A 148 -8.84 3.72 -6.77
N GLY A 149 -7.86 4.62 -6.83
CA GLY A 149 -7.75 5.69 -7.84
C GLY A 149 -8.23 7.07 -7.36
N ASN A 150 -7.69 8.13 -7.99
CA ASN A 150 -7.92 9.54 -7.67
C ASN A 150 -8.41 10.28 -8.91
N GLU A 151 -9.65 10.07 -9.37
CA GLU A 151 -10.11 10.73 -10.58
C GLU A 151 -10.62 12.16 -10.32
N VAL A 152 -10.51 13.01 -11.35
CA VAL A 152 -10.90 14.43 -11.33
C VAL A 152 -12.42 14.59 -11.14
N LEU A 153 -13.19 13.54 -11.43
CA LEU A 153 -14.63 13.47 -11.19
C LEU A 153 -14.91 12.46 -10.07
N ALA A 154 -15.43 12.94 -8.95
CA ALA A 154 -16.11 12.09 -7.99
C ALA A 154 -17.20 11.27 -8.72
N ASN A 155 -17.38 10.00 -8.35
CA ASN A 155 -18.36 9.04 -8.92
C ASN A 155 -17.92 8.22 -10.15
N THR A 156 -16.62 8.14 -10.47
CA THR A 156 -16.15 7.09 -11.39
C THR A 156 -15.90 5.77 -10.66
N ALA A 157 -15.99 4.66 -11.40
CA ALA A 157 -15.84 3.31 -10.87
C ALA A 157 -14.44 3.08 -10.28
N VAL A 158 -14.32 2.12 -9.35
CA VAL A 158 -13.02 1.67 -8.83
C VAL A 158 -12.17 1.15 -9.99
N GLY A 159 -10.95 1.66 -10.13
CA GLY A 159 -10.01 1.22 -11.17
C GLY A 159 -9.36 -0.12 -10.85
N TYR A 160 -8.72 -0.72 -11.85
CA TYR A 160 -7.97 -1.98 -11.71
C TYR A 160 -6.50 -1.68 -11.43
N SER A 161 -5.77 -2.41 -10.59
CA SER A 161 -6.07 -3.71 -9.96
C SER A 161 -7.09 -3.72 -8.81
N ALA A 162 -7.43 -2.58 -8.21
CA ALA A 162 -8.25 -2.55 -7.00
C ALA A 162 -9.65 -3.16 -7.16
N ALA A 163 -10.21 -3.13 -8.36
CA ALA A 163 -11.52 -3.71 -8.64
C ALA A 163 -11.54 -5.24 -8.83
N TYR A 164 -10.39 -5.93 -8.87
CA TYR A 164 -10.39 -7.39 -9.02
C TYR A 164 -10.89 -8.10 -7.74
N PRO A 165 -11.66 -9.19 -7.88
CA PRO A 165 -12.09 -9.99 -6.73
C PRO A 165 -10.92 -10.48 -5.88
N GLY A 166 -11.03 -10.31 -4.56
CA GLY A 166 -10.01 -10.71 -3.58
C GLY A 166 -8.92 -9.66 -3.32
N VAL A 167 -8.86 -8.57 -4.07
CA VAL A 167 -7.97 -7.44 -3.77
C VAL A 167 -8.58 -6.56 -2.68
N LEU A 168 -7.77 -6.17 -1.70
CA LEU A 168 -8.16 -5.24 -0.66
C LEU A 168 -8.10 -3.81 -1.20
N ALA A 169 -9.20 -3.34 -1.78
CA ALA A 169 -9.31 -2.00 -2.36
C ALA A 169 -9.40 -0.92 -1.27
N VAL A 170 -8.49 0.07 -1.32
CA VAL A 170 -8.35 1.09 -0.28
C VAL A 170 -8.81 2.46 -0.74
N ALA A 171 -9.75 2.99 0.03
CA ALA A 171 -10.30 4.34 -0.05
C ALA A 171 -9.47 5.38 0.70
N GLY A 172 -9.66 6.64 0.31
CA GLY A 172 -9.13 7.80 1.02
C GLY A 172 -10.20 8.53 1.83
N VAL A 173 -9.91 8.80 3.09
CA VAL A 173 -10.72 9.66 3.96
C VAL A 173 -9.93 10.87 4.46
N LYS A 174 -10.60 12.01 4.59
CA LYS A 174 -10.08 13.25 5.17
C LYS A 174 -10.71 13.50 6.54
N SER A 175 -10.01 14.26 7.38
CA SER A 175 -10.62 14.78 8.62
C SER A 175 -11.60 15.90 8.27
N THR A 176 -12.71 16.01 8.98
CA THR A 176 -13.57 17.20 8.85
C THR A 176 -12.88 18.43 9.45
N LYS A 177 -13.19 19.62 8.92
CA LYS A 177 -12.59 20.90 9.35
C LYS A 177 -12.99 21.31 10.76
N ASP A 178 -14.00 20.67 11.34
CA ASP A 178 -14.69 21.16 12.54
C ASP A 178 -14.08 20.63 13.85
N GLY A 179 -12.93 19.96 13.78
CA GLY A 179 -12.26 19.38 14.96
C GLY A 179 -13.02 18.21 15.60
N THR A 180 -14.16 17.80 15.02
CA THR A 180 -14.82 16.54 15.38
C THR A 180 -14.01 15.40 14.79
N THR A 181 -13.84 14.31 15.54
CA THR A 181 -13.17 13.05 15.15
C THR A 181 -13.92 12.30 14.03
N ARG A 182 -14.50 13.02 13.07
CA ARG A 182 -15.27 12.48 11.96
C ARG A 182 -14.38 12.46 10.72
N ALA A 183 -14.39 11.33 10.05
CA ALA A 183 -13.77 11.16 8.75
C ALA A 183 -14.86 11.38 7.69
N GLU A 184 -14.51 12.10 6.62
CA GLU A 184 -15.34 12.28 5.44
C GLU A 184 -14.65 11.65 4.23
N LEU A 185 -15.45 11.27 3.24
CA LEU A 185 -14.88 10.83 1.98
C LEU A 185 -14.12 11.99 1.34
N TRP A 186 -12.93 11.69 0.82
CA TRP A 186 -12.20 12.67 0.04
C TRP A 186 -12.91 12.95 -1.28
N ASP A 187 -12.98 14.23 -1.66
CA ASP A 187 -13.82 14.70 -2.76
C ASP A 187 -13.39 14.13 -4.13
N ARG A 188 -12.19 13.55 -4.22
CA ARG A 188 -11.64 12.91 -5.43
C ARG A 188 -11.61 11.38 -5.36
N ALA A 189 -12.21 10.78 -4.33
CA ALA A 189 -12.17 9.34 -4.14
C ALA A 189 -13.32 8.65 -4.92
N THR A 190 -12.97 7.75 -5.86
CA THR A 190 -13.88 6.91 -6.67
C THR A 190 -14.81 6.06 -5.80
N ARG A 191 -16.08 5.79 -6.13
CA ARG A 191 -16.99 5.02 -5.25
C ARG A 191 -17.33 3.67 -5.89
N GLY A 192 -17.56 2.63 -5.11
CA GLY A 192 -18.00 1.35 -5.66
C GLY A 192 -18.04 0.18 -4.67
N PRO A 193 -18.79 -0.88 -4.98
CA PRO A 193 -18.94 -2.06 -4.12
C PRO A 193 -17.64 -2.83 -3.87
N GLN A 194 -16.59 -2.57 -4.66
CA GLN A 194 -15.27 -3.19 -4.51
C GLN A 194 -14.48 -2.62 -3.32
N VAL A 195 -14.85 -1.44 -2.80
CA VAL A 195 -14.13 -0.81 -1.69
C VAL A 195 -14.19 -1.70 -0.45
N SER A 196 -13.01 -2.03 0.09
CA SER A 196 -12.90 -2.92 1.25
C SER A 196 -12.61 -2.15 2.54
N LEU A 197 -11.66 -1.21 2.51
CA LEU A 197 -11.26 -0.40 3.66
C LEU A 197 -10.96 1.03 3.23
N ALA A 198 -10.84 1.91 4.22
CA ALA A 198 -10.36 3.27 4.05
C ALA A 198 -9.15 3.59 4.92
N ALA A 199 -8.36 4.58 4.51
CA ALA A 199 -7.28 5.15 5.32
C ALA A 199 -7.14 6.66 5.06
N PRO A 200 -6.42 7.40 5.93
CA PRO A 200 -6.13 8.81 5.70
C PRO A 200 -5.53 9.08 4.32
N VAL A 201 -5.89 10.22 3.73
CA VAL A 201 -5.53 10.56 2.34
C VAL A 201 -4.96 11.95 2.16
N GLU A 202 -5.12 12.84 3.14
CA GLU A 202 -4.66 14.22 3.07
C GLU A 202 -3.55 14.49 4.09
N ALA A 203 -2.66 15.40 3.72
CA ALA A 203 -1.54 15.85 4.55
C ALA A 203 -0.66 14.71 5.08
N ILE A 204 -0.40 13.69 4.24
CA ILE A 204 0.42 12.55 4.61
C ILE A 204 1.90 12.93 4.52
N PRO A 205 2.68 12.89 5.61
CA PRO A 205 4.12 13.12 5.55
C PRO A 205 4.81 11.91 4.91
N VAL A 206 5.72 12.18 3.98
CA VAL A 206 6.45 11.15 3.22
C VAL A 206 7.92 11.52 3.03
N ALA A 207 8.79 10.51 2.94
CA ALA A 207 10.13 10.67 2.40
C ALA A 207 10.03 10.99 0.90
N CYS A 208 10.82 11.95 0.42
CA CYS A 208 10.81 12.32 -0.99
C CYS A 208 12.25 12.53 -1.51
N LEU A 209 12.40 12.49 -2.83
CA LEU A 209 13.72 12.60 -3.44
C LEU A 209 14.31 13.99 -3.24
N PRO A 210 15.65 14.13 -3.27
CA PRO A 210 16.33 15.43 -3.12
C PRO A 210 15.99 16.40 -4.24
N THR A 211 15.65 15.87 -5.42
CA THR A 211 15.18 16.62 -6.57
C THR A 211 13.78 17.22 -6.36
N GLN A 212 12.99 16.66 -5.44
CA GLN A 212 11.65 17.13 -5.10
C GLN A 212 11.68 18.14 -3.96
N HIS A 213 12.46 17.88 -2.91
CA HIS A 213 12.60 18.81 -1.80
C HIS A 213 13.94 18.66 -1.07
N ALA A 214 14.58 19.79 -0.73
CA ALA A 214 15.91 19.80 -0.13
C ALA A 214 15.97 19.08 1.24
N SER A 215 14.90 19.14 2.02
CA SER A 215 14.81 18.43 3.31
C SER A 215 14.57 16.92 3.17
N ARG A 216 14.25 16.45 1.95
CA ARG A 216 13.86 15.06 1.67
C ARG A 216 12.62 14.58 2.44
N CYS A 217 11.84 15.51 2.95
CA CYS A 217 10.56 15.27 3.60
C CYS A 217 9.51 16.15 2.93
N CYS A 218 8.41 15.54 2.51
CA CYS A 218 7.34 16.16 1.76
C CYS A 218 5.98 15.85 2.40
N VAL A 219 4.95 16.57 1.97
CA VAL A 219 3.55 16.29 2.33
C VAL A 219 2.78 16.04 1.05
N THR A 220 2.01 14.97 1.03
CA THR A 220 1.28 14.51 -0.15
C THR A 220 -0.18 14.22 0.14
N ASN A 221 -0.97 14.07 -0.92
CA ASN A 221 -2.37 13.68 -0.86
C ASN A 221 -2.65 12.61 -1.93
N GLY A 222 -3.56 11.68 -1.66
CA GLY A 222 -4.05 10.70 -2.63
C GLY A 222 -4.12 9.27 -2.10
N THR A 223 -4.98 8.45 -2.70
CA THR A 223 -5.22 7.06 -2.26
C THR A 223 -4.01 6.14 -2.42
N SER A 224 -3.05 6.54 -3.26
CA SER A 224 -1.71 5.96 -3.34
C SER A 224 -0.97 5.98 -2.01
N PHE A 225 -1.33 6.88 -1.08
CA PHE A 225 -0.78 6.95 0.28
C PHE A 225 -1.73 6.36 1.34
N SER A 226 -2.99 6.10 0.99
CA SER A 226 -3.94 5.36 1.85
C SER A 226 -3.68 3.85 1.79
N SER A 227 -3.42 3.30 0.60
CA SER A 227 -3.03 1.89 0.40
C SER A 227 -1.84 1.44 1.27
N PRO A 228 -0.69 2.15 1.32
CA PRO A 228 0.43 1.76 2.17
C PRO A 228 0.13 1.83 3.66
N ILE A 229 -0.83 2.65 4.11
CA ILE A 229 -1.27 2.63 5.53
C ILE A 229 -1.93 1.29 5.85
N VAL A 230 -2.80 0.80 4.97
CA VAL A 230 -3.45 -0.51 5.11
C VAL A 230 -2.43 -1.64 4.99
N ALA A 231 -1.52 -1.58 4.00
CA ALA A 231 -0.46 -2.57 3.84
C ALA A 231 0.48 -2.63 5.05
N GLY A 232 0.90 -1.48 5.58
CA GLY A 232 1.67 -1.41 6.81
C GLY A 232 0.90 -1.96 8.01
N THR A 233 -0.41 -1.73 8.09
CA THR A 233 -1.24 -2.31 9.16
C THR A 233 -1.32 -3.84 9.06
N ALA A 234 -1.48 -4.37 7.84
CA ALA A 234 -1.41 -5.81 7.61
C ALA A 234 -0.05 -6.37 8.05
N ALA A 235 1.05 -5.68 7.75
CA ALA A 235 2.39 -6.09 8.18
C ALA A 235 2.54 -6.10 9.71
N LEU A 236 1.97 -5.12 10.42
CA LEU A 236 1.93 -5.12 11.88
C LEU A 236 1.22 -6.36 12.43
N VAL A 237 0.03 -6.67 11.89
CA VAL A 237 -0.80 -7.81 12.29
C VAL A 237 -0.06 -9.12 12.03
N TRP A 238 0.47 -9.29 10.82
CA TRP A 238 1.15 -10.53 10.44
C TRP A 238 2.48 -10.73 11.17
N SER A 239 3.17 -9.66 11.55
CA SER A 239 4.37 -9.74 12.41
C SER A 239 4.01 -10.24 13.81
N LYS A 240 2.85 -9.81 14.36
CA LYS A 240 2.34 -10.31 15.65
C LYS A 240 1.83 -11.76 15.55
N HIS A 241 1.31 -12.14 14.38
CA HIS A 241 0.68 -13.43 14.13
C HIS A 241 1.29 -14.10 12.90
N PRO A 242 2.56 -14.57 12.98
CA PRO A 242 3.31 -15.05 11.81
C PRO A 242 2.69 -16.24 11.09
N ASP A 243 1.93 -17.07 11.83
CA ASP A 243 1.30 -18.31 11.35
C ASP A 243 -0.09 -18.10 10.75
N TRP A 244 -0.62 -16.87 10.75
CA TRP A 244 -1.91 -16.58 10.12
C TRP A 244 -1.83 -16.60 8.60
N THR A 245 -2.97 -16.92 7.98
CA THR A 245 -3.17 -16.72 6.54
C THR A 245 -3.46 -15.26 6.22
N ASP A 246 -3.40 -14.92 4.93
CA ASP A 246 -3.89 -13.65 4.39
C ASP A 246 -5.35 -13.40 4.78
N ASN A 247 -6.23 -14.41 4.67
CA ASN A 247 -7.64 -14.28 5.04
C ASN A 247 -7.83 -13.90 6.52
N GLN A 248 -7.05 -14.49 7.43
CA GLN A 248 -7.10 -14.14 8.85
C GLN A 248 -6.58 -12.73 9.11
N ALA A 249 -5.51 -12.32 8.42
CA ALA A 249 -5.02 -10.95 8.49
C ALA A 249 -6.05 -9.95 7.95
N ILE A 250 -6.70 -10.23 6.82
CA ILE A 250 -7.76 -9.39 6.23
C ILE A 250 -8.93 -9.25 7.20
N ARG A 251 -9.46 -10.37 7.73
CA ARG A 251 -10.56 -10.35 8.71
C ARG A 251 -10.21 -9.52 9.93
N ARG A 252 -8.97 -9.62 10.44
CA ARG A 252 -8.52 -8.76 11.54
C ARG A 252 -8.65 -7.27 11.19
N LEU A 253 -8.24 -6.86 9.99
CA LEU A 253 -8.33 -5.46 9.57
C LEU A 253 -9.79 -5.02 9.43
N VAL A 254 -10.62 -5.87 8.82
CA VAL A 254 -12.05 -5.64 8.58
C VAL A 254 -12.84 -5.53 9.89
N ASP A 255 -12.72 -6.51 10.78
CA ASP A 255 -13.48 -6.58 12.03
C ASP A 255 -13.10 -5.48 13.02
N THR A 256 -11.89 -4.92 12.88
CA THR A 256 -11.40 -3.83 13.72
C THR A 256 -11.47 -2.47 13.03
N ALA A 257 -11.94 -2.38 11.79
CA ALA A 257 -12.18 -1.11 11.13
C ALA A 257 -13.28 -0.30 11.85
N VAL A 258 -13.37 1.00 11.57
CA VAL A 258 -14.43 1.87 12.10
C VAL A 258 -15.22 2.48 10.97
N GLN A 259 -16.55 2.37 11.06
CA GLN A 259 -17.45 3.01 10.11
C GLN A 259 -17.48 4.53 10.28
N LEU A 260 -17.92 5.22 9.23
CA LEU A 260 -18.30 6.61 9.36
C LEU A 260 -19.63 6.70 10.13
N PRO A 261 -19.93 7.84 10.78
CA PRO A 261 -21.24 8.03 11.39
C PRO A 261 -22.35 7.79 10.36
N ASP A 262 -23.40 7.09 10.78
CA ASP A 262 -24.63 6.88 10.01
C ASP A 262 -24.44 6.10 8.69
N SER A 263 -23.34 5.32 8.53
CA SER A 263 -23.10 4.46 7.36
C SER A 263 -23.43 2.98 7.60
N THR A 264 -23.90 2.29 6.55
CA THR A 264 -24.10 0.83 6.54
C THR A 264 -22.76 0.09 6.39
N THR A 265 -22.73 -1.20 6.73
CA THR A 265 -21.53 -2.05 6.60
C THR A 265 -21.83 -3.32 5.79
N PRO A 266 -21.06 -3.64 4.75
CA PRO A 266 -20.15 -2.73 4.04
C PRO A 266 -20.92 -1.64 3.27
N ASN A 267 -20.23 -0.58 2.85
CA ASN A 267 -20.75 0.42 1.91
C ASN A 267 -19.73 0.71 0.79
N ASP A 268 -20.16 1.41 -0.25
CA ASP A 268 -19.37 1.74 -1.44
C ASP A 268 -18.38 2.91 -1.24
N PHE A 269 -18.27 3.45 -0.02
CA PHE A 269 -17.42 4.60 0.31
C PHE A 269 -16.19 4.22 1.13
N VAL A 270 -16.37 3.47 2.21
CA VAL A 270 -15.30 3.02 3.12
C VAL A 270 -15.27 1.50 3.28
N GLY A 271 -16.15 0.77 2.58
CA GLY A 271 -16.25 -0.67 2.70
C GLY A 271 -16.63 -1.06 4.12
N TYR A 272 -15.76 -1.84 4.76
CA TYR A 272 -15.88 -2.24 6.15
C TYR A 272 -15.42 -1.18 7.16
N GLY A 273 -14.80 -0.09 6.69
CA GLY A 273 -14.50 1.09 7.49
C GLY A 273 -13.06 1.58 7.35
N VAL A 274 -12.74 2.62 8.13
CA VAL A 274 -11.39 3.16 8.24
C VAL A 274 -10.52 2.23 9.08
N VAL A 275 -9.34 1.88 8.56
CA VAL A 275 -8.38 1.01 9.24
C VAL A 275 -7.93 1.61 10.58
N ARG A 276 -7.85 0.78 11.63
CA ARG A 276 -7.41 1.18 12.97
C ARG A 276 -6.23 0.35 13.45
N PRO A 277 -4.98 0.74 13.12
CA PRO A 277 -3.80 -0.11 13.35
C PRO A 277 -3.62 -0.54 14.82
N ARG A 278 -3.87 0.37 15.77
CA ARG A 278 -3.83 0.06 17.20
C ARG A 278 -4.89 -0.98 17.60
N GLN A 279 -6.12 -0.85 17.09
CA GLN A 279 -7.22 -1.77 17.41
C GLN A 279 -7.01 -3.15 16.78
N ALA A 280 -6.53 -3.19 15.53
CA ALA A 280 -6.13 -4.42 14.84
C ALA A 280 -5.08 -5.22 15.66
N LEU A 281 -4.12 -4.53 16.29
CA LEU A 281 -3.12 -5.17 17.15
C LEU A 281 -3.62 -5.56 18.54
N GLN A 282 -4.58 -4.83 19.10
CA GLN A 282 -5.07 -5.06 20.47
C GLN A 282 -6.20 -6.09 20.54
N SER A 283 -6.95 -6.25 19.46
CA SER A 283 -8.09 -7.17 19.43
C SER A 283 -7.65 -8.61 19.69
N THR A 284 -8.43 -9.31 20.52
CA THR A 284 -8.23 -10.71 20.92
C THR A 284 -9.24 -11.65 20.28
N ALA A 285 -10.21 -11.12 19.52
CA ALA A 285 -11.20 -11.92 18.80
C ALA A 285 -10.51 -12.91 17.86
N ASP A 286 -11.04 -14.12 17.72
CA ASP A 286 -10.54 -15.11 16.76
C ASP A 286 -10.85 -14.64 15.33
N PRO A 287 -9.86 -14.53 14.39
CA PRO A 287 -10.12 -14.20 12.99
C PRO A 287 -10.82 -15.34 12.21
N GLY A 288 -11.17 -16.43 12.88
CA GLY A 288 -11.86 -17.57 12.31
C GLY A 288 -10.91 -18.51 11.56
N PRO A 289 -11.47 -19.48 10.81
CA PRO A 289 -10.67 -20.50 10.13
C PRO A 289 -9.74 -19.89 9.06
N PRO A 290 -8.62 -20.55 8.72
CA PRO A 290 -7.65 -20.06 7.75
C PRO A 290 -8.18 -19.91 6.31
N THR A 291 -9.32 -20.55 6.01
CA THR A 291 -10.00 -20.61 4.71
C THR A 291 -10.93 -19.43 4.47
#